data_AF-Q657J3-F1
#
_entry.id   AF-Q657J3-F1
#
_cell.length_a   1.000
_cell.length_b   1.000
_cell.length_c   1.000
_cell.angle_alpha   90.00
_cell.angle_beta   90.00
_cell.angle_gamma   90.00
#
_symmetry.space_group_name_H-M   'P 1'
#
loop_
_entity.id
_entity.type
_entity.pdbx_description
1 polymer ?
#
loop_
_entity_poly.entity_id
_entity_poly.type
_entity_poly.pdbx_seq_one_letter_code
_entity_poly.pdbx_strand_id
1 'polypeptide(L)'
;MAHLDPNSGSGATVAAASHSHVVVDMPQLDASSHSTASYDDKSGHVVIDIESEGRSGTTGSDIILSCVVCTEPLEWVAVGPCGHRAVCSMCVARVRAGPDADKRSCICRTRCYTVAVTKAATAADTLHAFPKTVPVTSRDWRIGKFWYYAAMSAYFDDRNHYKETKRAVRDFLEKQRAAPSPPPPCPDDDVTDENLEAQPPAPHHPRRSAPVCTG
;
A
#
# COMPACT_ATOMS: atom_id res chain seq x y z
N MET A 1 -69.00 27.44 1.89
CA MET A 1 -68.08 27.31 3.05
C MET A 1 -68.27 25.92 3.61
N ALA A 2 -67.35 24.99 3.32
CA ALA A 2 -67.32 23.67 3.94
C ALA A 2 -66.18 23.69 4.95
N HIS A 3 -66.53 23.65 6.24
CA HIS A 3 -65.59 23.58 7.35
C HIS A 3 -65.67 22.16 7.92
N LEU A 4 -64.57 21.43 7.82
CA LEU A 4 -64.34 20.18 8.54
C LEU A 4 -63.21 20.47 9.52
N ASP A 5 -63.52 20.35 10.81
CA ASP A 5 -62.55 20.38 11.91
C ASP A 5 -61.66 19.13 11.91
N PRO A 6 -60.40 19.25 12.38
CA PRO A 6 -59.72 18.15 13.02
C PRO A 6 -59.46 18.43 14.50
N ASN A 7 -59.87 17.41 15.25
CA ASN A 7 -59.88 17.24 16.69
C ASN A 7 -58.49 16.85 17.24
N SER A 8 -58.23 17.31 18.47
CA SER A 8 -57.50 16.68 19.59
C SER A 8 -56.07 16.16 19.43
N GLY A 9 -55.20 16.72 20.27
CA GLY A 9 -53.92 16.15 20.65
C GLY A 9 -54.04 14.96 21.59
N SER A 10 -52.96 14.18 21.66
CA SER A 10 -52.71 13.20 22.71
C SER A 10 -51.21 13.06 22.87
N GLY A 11 -50.76 13.23 24.11
CA GLY A 11 -49.37 13.06 24.52
C GLY A 11 -48.95 11.59 24.48
N ALA A 12 -47.69 11.38 24.13
CA ALA A 12 -47.01 10.10 24.28
C ALA A 12 -45.96 10.24 25.39
N THR A 13 -46.08 9.37 26.37
CA THR A 13 -45.19 9.18 27.52
C THR A 13 -43.83 8.67 27.07
N VAL A 14 -42.76 9.28 27.58
CA VAL A 14 -41.38 8.83 27.36
C VAL A 14 -41.08 7.68 28.32
N ALA A 15 -40.84 6.50 27.77
CA ALA A 15 -40.38 5.33 28.51
C ALA A 15 -38.85 5.46 28.74
N ALA A 16 -38.45 5.48 30.00
CA ALA A 16 -37.06 5.34 30.42
C ALA A 16 -36.60 3.89 30.19
N ALA A 17 -35.53 3.72 29.40
CA ALA A 17 -34.85 2.44 29.22
C ALA A 17 -33.47 2.50 29.90
N SER A 18 -33.21 1.45 30.68
CA SER A 18 -32.11 1.29 31.62
C SER A 18 -30.70 1.42 31.03
N HIS A 19 -29.84 1.98 31.87
CA HIS A 19 -28.42 2.21 31.69
C HIS A 19 -27.61 0.91 31.64
N SER A 20 -26.62 0.86 30.75
CA SER A 20 -25.42 0.02 30.91
C SER A 20 -24.21 0.79 30.36
N HIS A 21 -23.56 1.56 31.24
CA HIS A 21 -22.28 2.19 30.95
C HIS A 21 -21.17 1.36 31.62
N VAL A 22 -20.29 0.78 30.81
CA VAL A 22 -19.04 0.19 31.29
C VAL A 22 -18.12 1.35 31.64
N VAL A 23 -17.90 1.55 32.94
CA VAL A 23 -16.92 2.51 33.46
C VAL A 23 -15.54 1.86 33.30
N VAL A 24 -14.74 2.36 32.36
CA VAL A 24 -13.31 2.09 32.36
C VAL A 24 -12.70 3.11 33.33
N ASP A 25 -12.25 2.61 34.47
CA ASP A 25 -11.52 3.37 35.49
C ASP A 25 -10.25 3.93 34.85
N MET A 26 -10.17 5.26 34.76
CA MET A 26 -8.99 5.99 34.31
C MET A 26 -8.36 6.61 35.55
N PRO A 27 -7.12 6.25 35.93
CA PRO A 27 -6.49 6.83 37.12
C PRO A 27 -6.33 8.34 36.94
N GLN A 28 -6.85 9.10 37.91
CA GLN A 28 -6.65 10.54 37.97
C GLN A 28 -5.16 10.84 38.19
N LEU A 29 -4.59 11.63 37.29
CA LEU A 29 -3.30 12.26 37.53
C LEU A 29 -3.54 13.43 38.48
N ASP A 30 -3.32 13.20 39.77
CA ASP A 30 -3.25 14.25 40.76
C ASP A 30 -2.12 15.22 40.39
N ALA A 31 -2.51 16.45 40.05
CA ALA A 31 -1.61 17.58 39.98
C ALA A 31 -1.23 18.00 41.40
N SER A 32 -0.25 17.33 41.99
CA SER A 32 0.37 17.75 43.25
C SER A 32 1.72 18.39 42.97
N SER A 33 1.69 19.68 42.68
CA SER A 33 2.85 20.55 42.87
C SER A 33 3.21 20.61 44.36
N HIS A 34 4.49 20.87 44.64
CA HIS A 34 5.16 21.07 45.94
C HIS A 34 5.81 19.83 46.55
N SER A 35 7.13 19.74 46.38
CA SER A 35 8.04 19.61 47.53
C SER A 35 9.45 20.07 47.15
N THR A 36 9.91 21.10 47.86
CA THR A 36 11.30 21.54 47.96
C THR A 36 12.06 20.62 48.90
N ALA A 37 13.19 20.07 48.46
CA ALA A 37 14.33 19.79 49.35
C ALA A 37 15.60 19.62 48.51
N SER A 38 16.60 20.45 48.80
CA SER A 38 17.95 20.40 48.26
C SER A 38 18.76 19.29 48.90
N TYR A 39 19.50 18.52 48.10
CA TYR A 39 20.74 17.87 48.52
C TYR A 39 21.74 17.94 47.36
N ASP A 40 22.92 18.49 47.65
CA ASP A 40 24.08 18.61 46.77
C ASP A 40 24.64 17.20 46.50
N ASP A 41 24.64 16.75 45.24
CA ASP A 41 25.54 15.71 44.76
C ASP A 41 25.86 15.94 43.28
N LYS A 42 27.12 16.26 43.01
CA LYS A 42 27.65 16.42 41.65
C LYS A 42 27.90 15.05 41.03
N SER A 43 26.83 14.36 40.69
CA SER A 43 26.86 13.26 39.73
C SER A 43 26.12 13.73 38.48
N GLY A 44 26.87 14.02 37.43
CA GLY A 44 26.33 14.44 36.14
C GLY A 44 25.54 13.30 35.49
N HIS A 45 24.30 13.11 35.93
CA HIS A 45 23.36 12.24 35.27
C HIS A 45 22.89 12.93 34.00
N VAL A 46 23.51 12.57 32.87
CA VAL A 46 22.98 12.93 31.55
C VAL A 46 21.68 12.14 31.40
N VAL A 47 20.55 12.77 31.71
CA VAL A 47 19.25 12.26 31.31
C VAL A 47 19.19 12.41 29.80
N ILE A 48 19.45 11.32 29.07
CA ILE A 48 19.05 11.21 27.69
C ILE A 48 17.57 10.84 27.74
N ASP A 49 16.70 11.82 27.55
CA ASP A 49 15.30 11.53 27.25
C ASP A 49 15.30 10.74 25.94
N ILE A 50 15.10 9.42 26.03
CA ILE A 50 14.69 8.62 24.89
C ILE A 50 13.21 8.93 24.72
N GLU A 51 12.91 10.06 24.07
CA GLU A 51 11.59 10.31 23.54
C GLU A 51 11.29 9.22 22.49
N SER A 52 10.49 8.25 22.91
CA SER A 52 9.89 7.23 22.06
C SER A 52 9.26 7.92 20.86
N GLU A 53 9.73 7.59 19.66
CA GLU A 53 9.29 8.15 18.38
C GLU A 53 7.75 8.18 18.28
N GLY A 54 7.18 9.37 18.48
CA GLY A 54 5.77 9.48 18.81
C GLY A 54 5.23 10.91 18.75
N ARG A 55 5.43 11.59 17.61
CA ARG A 55 4.64 12.74 17.13
C ARG A 55 4.81 14.07 17.88
N SER A 56 5.03 15.12 17.06
CA SER A 56 4.67 16.52 17.28
C SER A 56 5.74 17.41 17.93
N GLY A 57 6.47 18.14 17.07
CA GLY A 57 7.19 19.35 17.46
C GLY A 57 8.57 19.47 16.82
N THR A 58 8.65 19.86 15.55
CA THR A 58 9.90 20.42 15.01
C THR A 58 9.57 21.70 14.27
N THR A 59 10.01 22.76 14.91
CA THR A 59 10.02 24.15 14.50
C THR A 59 11.08 24.30 13.40
N GLY A 60 10.66 24.67 12.19
CA GLY A 60 11.51 25.41 11.25
C GLY A 60 12.82 24.75 10.78
N SER A 61 12.80 23.48 10.42
CA SER A 61 13.76 22.95 9.45
C SER A 61 12.98 22.22 8.38
N ASP A 62 13.22 22.56 7.12
CA ASP A 62 12.59 21.93 5.97
C ASP A 62 12.98 20.44 5.97
N ILE A 63 12.22 19.60 6.67
CA ILE A 63 12.38 18.16 6.58
C ILE A 63 11.88 17.81 5.18
N ILE A 64 12.80 17.82 4.22
CA ILE A 64 12.56 17.36 2.87
C ILE A 64 12.18 15.88 3.00
N LEU A 65 10.88 15.61 2.99
CA LEU A 65 10.37 14.25 2.97
C LEU A 65 10.93 13.59 1.71
N SER A 66 11.47 12.38 1.83
CA SER A 66 11.98 11.61 0.68
C SER A 66 11.07 10.44 0.36
N CYS A 67 11.03 10.05 -0.91
CA CYS A 67 10.20 8.96 -1.37
C CYS A 67 10.75 7.64 -0.84
N VAL A 68 9.92 6.84 -0.16
CA VAL A 68 10.34 5.53 0.37
C VAL A 68 10.73 4.52 -0.73
N VAL A 69 10.39 4.80 -1.99
CA VAL A 69 10.69 3.92 -3.14
C VAL A 69 11.97 4.32 -3.85
N CYS A 70 12.11 5.59 -4.23
CA CYS A 70 13.27 6.06 -5.01
C CYS A 70 14.26 6.90 -4.20
N THR A 71 13.99 7.18 -2.92
CA THR A 71 14.80 8.04 -2.03
C THR A 71 14.96 9.49 -2.48
N GLU A 72 14.32 9.89 -3.58
CA GLU A 72 14.33 11.27 -4.08
C GLU A 72 13.41 12.19 -3.25
N PRO A 73 13.67 13.51 -3.24
CA PRO A 73 12.80 14.49 -2.59
C PRO A 73 11.32 14.40 -3.03
N LEU A 74 10.41 14.43 -2.06
CA LEU A 74 8.97 14.45 -2.28
C LEU A 74 8.49 15.88 -2.53
N GLU A 75 8.65 16.37 -3.75
CA GLU A 75 7.92 17.59 -4.16
C GLU A 75 6.44 17.28 -4.36
N TRP A 76 6.14 16.16 -5.04
CA TRP A 76 4.79 15.71 -5.36
C TRP A 76 4.52 14.36 -4.72
N VAL A 77 3.52 14.32 -3.84
CA VAL A 77 3.21 13.14 -3.03
C VAL A 77 1.83 12.59 -3.38
N ALA A 78 1.73 11.27 -3.39
CA ALA A 78 0.45 10.58 -3.50
C ALA A 78 -0.10 10.25 -2.11
N VAL A 79 -1.40 10.49 -1.92
CA VAL A 79 -2.10 10.34 -0.65
C VAL A 79 -3.39 9.57 -0.89
N GLY A 80 -3.52 8.40 -0.26
CA GLY A 80 -4.75 7.63 -0.28
C GLY A 80 -5.68 7.97 0.90
N PRO A 81 -6.88 7.36 0.96
CA PRO A 81 -7.78 7.49 2.11
C PRO A 81 -7.14 7.07 3.45
N CYS A 82 -6.08 6.24 3.40
CA CYS A 82 -5.31 5.85 4.58
C CYS A 82 -4.41 6.97 5.15
N GLY A 83 -4.28 8.11 4.47
CA GLY A 83 -3.55 9.28 4.97
C GLY A 83 -2.03 9.22 4.85
N HIS A 84 -1.43 8.11 4.42
CA HIS A 84 0.03 8.01 4.23
C HIS A 84 0.52 8.83 3.03
N ARG A 85 1.68 9.48 3.18
CA ARG A 85 2.26 10.47 2.25
C ARG A 85 3.74 10.18 1.98
N ALA A 86 4.07 8.94 1.63
CA ALA A 86 5.46 8.47 1.62
C ALA A 86 6.02 8.19 0.21
N VAL A 87 5.23 8.35 -0.85
CA VAL A 87 5.63 7.95 -2.21
C VAL A 87 5.42 9.10 -3.19
N CYS A 88 6.43 9.33 -4.04
CA CYS A 88 6.37 10.36 -5.05
C CYS A 88 5.37 9.99 -6.15
N SER A 89 4.86 11.00 -6.85
CA SER A 89 3.89 10.83 -7.93
C SER A 89 4.37 9.82 -9.00
N MET A 90 5.65 9.85 -9.34
CA MET A 90 6.23 8.97 -10.37
C MET A 90 6.32 7.51 -9.93
N CYS A 91 6.75 7.24 -8.70
CA CYS A 91 6.78 5.88 -8.16
C CYS A 91 5.37 5.30 -8.01
N VAL A 92 4.43 6.09 -7.51
CA VAL A 92 3.01 5.70 -7.47
C VAL A 92 2.47 5.45 -8.88
N ALA A 93 2.87 6.24 -9.86
CA ALA A 93 2.44 6.05 -11.23
C ALA A 93 2.93 4.74 -11.84
N ARG A 94 4.19 4.35 -11.61
CA ARG A 94 4.71 3.06 -12.09
C ARG A 94 4.01 1.86 -11.44
N VAL A 95 3.71 1.93 -10.14
CA VAL A 95 3.05 0.83 -9.41
C VAL A 95 1.58 0.70 -9.80
N ARG A 96 0.90 1.83 -10.04
CA ARG A 96 -0.54 1.85 -10.28
C ARG A 96 -0.92 1.83 -11.76
N ALA A 97 0.01 2.15 -12.67
CA ALA A 97 -0.23 2.12 -14.10
C ALA A 97 0.33 0.84 -14.70
N GLY A 98 -0.56 -0.03 -15.18
CA GLY A 98 -0.18 -1.28 -15.82
C GLY A 98 -1.26 -2.36 -15.69
N PRO A 99 -1.07 -3.52 -16.34
CA PRO A 99 -1.97 -4.66 -16.21
C PRO A 99 -2.00 -5.22 -14.78
N ASP A 100 -0.85 -5.23 -14.09
CA ASP A 100 -0.69 -5.75 -12.72
C ASP A 100 -0.68 -4.65 -11.65
N ALA A 101 -1.53 -3.63 -11.83
CA ALA A 101 -1.55 -2.45 -10.97
C ALA A 101 -1.85 -2.78 -9.50
N ASP A 102 -0.93 -2.46 -8.59
CA ASP A 102 -1.17 -2.56 -7.14
C ASP A 102 -1.78 -1.26 -6.60
N LYS A 103 -2.99 -1.36 -6.05
CA LYS A 103 -3.73 -0.23 -5.46
C LYS A 103 -3.58 -0.14 -3.94
N ARG A 104 -2.69 -0.92 -3.32
CA ARG A 104 -2.42 -0.87 -1.88
C ARG A 104 -1.44 0.25 -1.53
N SER A 105 -1.57 0.79 -0.32
CA SER A 105 -0.54 1.65 0.27
C SER A 105 0.73 0.84 0.53
N CYS A 106 1.90 1.38 0.22
CA CYS A 106 3.18 0.73 0.54
C CYS A 106 3.48 0.72 2.05
N ILE A 107 2.84 1.60 2.83
CA ILE A 107 3.08 1.72 4.27
C ILE A 107 2.17 0.76 5.05
N CYS A 108 0.86 0.95 4.96
CA CYS A 108 -0.10 0.18 5.76
C CYS A 108 -0.80 -0.96 5.00
N ARG A 109 -0.49 -1.17 3.72
CA ARG A 109 -1.11 -2.19 2.84
C ARG A 109 -2.63 -2.09 2.65
N THR A 110 -3.29 -1.07 3.22
CA THR A 110 -4.70 -0.75 2.99
C THR A 110 -4.95 -0.50 1.50
N ARG A 111 -6.03 -1.10 0.96
CA ARG A 111 -6.46 -0.85 -0.42
C ARG A 111 -6.90 0.60 -0.58
N CYS A 112 -6.19 1.35 -1.39
CA CYS A 112 -6.47 2.73 -1.76
C CYS A 112 -6.85 2.74 -3.25
N TYR A 113 -8.12 2.45 -3.55
CA TYR A 113 -8.60 2.37 -4.94
C TYR A 113 -8.36 3.66 -5.73
N THR A 114 -8.38 4.80 -5.04
CA THR A 114 -8.01 6.11 -5.56
C THR A 114 -6.97 6.77 -4.66
N VAL A 115 -6.16 7.64 -5.26
CA VAL A 115 -5.20 8.50 -4.54
C VAL A 115 -5.26 9.93 -5.08
N ALA A 116 -4.92 10.91 -4.25
CA ALA A 116 -4.69 12.29 -4.65
C ALA A 116 -3.19 12.54 -4.77
N VAL A 117 -2.76 13.18 -5.85
CA VAL A 117 -1.40 13.65 -6.09
C VAL A 117 -1.41 15.16 -5.94
N THR A 118 -0.54 15.67 -5.07
CA THR A 118 -0.50 17.07 -4.63
C THR A 118 0.92 17.44 -4.21
N LYS A 119 1.21 18.74 -4.09
CA LYS A 119 2.48 19.18 -3.52
C LYS A 119 2.59 18.74 -2.07
N ALA A 120 3.78 18.29 -1.66
CA ALA A 120 4.00 17.80 -0.29
C ALA A 120 3.68 18.86 0.77
N ALA A 121 4.02 20.12 0.50
CA ALA A 121 3.72 21.25 1.38
C ALA A 121 2.21 21.44 1.65
N THR A 122 1.34 21.10 0.69
CA THR A 122 -0.11 21.29 0.78
C THR A 122 -0.86 19.97 1.00
N ALA A 123 -0.14 18.89 1.24
CA ALA A 123 -0.73 17.56 1.24
C ALA A 123 -1.77 17.43 2.36
N ALA A 124 -1.50 17.98 3.54
CA ALA A 124 -2.42 18.05 4.68
C ALA A 124 -3.81 18.53 4.24
N ASP A 125 -3.86 19.70 3.62
CA ASP A 125 -5.08 20.34 3.15
C ASP A 125 -5.79 19.53 2.07
N THR A 126 -5.03 18.96 1.13
CA THR A 126 -5.61 18.13 0.07
C THR A 126 -6.30 16.90 0.62
N LEU A 127 -5.80 16.27 1.69
CA LEU A 127 -6.47 15.11 2.30
C LEU A 127 -7.85 15.48 2.87
N HIS A 128 -7.99 16.69 3.42
CA HIS A 128 -9.26 17.18 3.94
C HIS A 128 -10.23 17.58 2.82
N ALA A 129 -9.71 18.19 1.74
CA ALA A 129 -10.52 18.63 0.60
C ALA A 129 -10.84 17.51 -0.40
N PHE A 130 -10.11 16.39 -0.35
CA PHE A 130 -10.28 15.30 -1.30
C PHE A 130 -11.60 14.58 -1.05
N PRO A 131 -12.49 14.45 -2.05
CA PRO A 131 -13.78 13.84 -1.82
C PRO A 131 -13.59 12.35 -1.49
N LYS A 132 -14.11 11.92 -0.34
CA LYS A 132 -14.01 10.52 0.13
C LYS A 132 -14.70 9.53 -0.79
N THR A 133 -15.66 10.00 -1.58
CA THR A 133 -16.39 9.25 -2.59
C THR A 133 -16.27 9.98 -3.93
N VAL A 134 -15.28 9.59 -4.72
CA VAL A 134 -15.14 10.02 -6.11
C VAL A 134 -15.41 8.84 -7.04
N PRO A 135 -16.21 9.02 -8.10
CA PRO A 135 -16.47 7.96 -9.05
C PRO A 135 -15.18 7.61 -9.80
N VAL A 136 -14.80 6.33 -9.74
CA VAL A 136 -13.74 5.76 -10.56
C VAL A 136 -14.31 5.59 -11.96
N THR A 137 -13.74 6.30 -12.93
CA THR A 137 -14.12 6.19 -14.34
C THR A 137 -13.04 5.45 -15.12
N SER A 138 -13.41 4.80 -16.23
CA SER A 138 -12.43 4.16 -17.14
C SER A 138 -11.75 5.16 -18.08
N ARG A 139 -12.14 6.43 -18.03
CA ARG A 139 -11.63 7.52 -18.87
C ARG A 139 -11.19 8.70 -18.02
N ASP A 140 -10.18 9.40 -18.49
CA ASP A 140 -9.70 10.62 -17.86
C ASP A 140 -10.78 11.70 -17.92
N TRP A 141 -10.90 12.48 -16.84
CA TRP A 141 -11.91 13.52 -16.73
C TRP A 141 -11.51 14.57 -15.68
N ARG A 142 -12.32 15.61 -15.50
CA ARG A 142 -12.06 16.69 -14.54
C ARG A 142 -13.22 16.84 -13.54
N ILE A 143 -12.97 16.60 -12.25
CA ILE A 143 -13.94 16.86 -11.16
C ILE A 143 -13.58 18.18 -10.50
N GLY A 144 -14.36 19.24 -10.73
CA GLY A 144 -14.10 20.55 -10.14
C GLY A 144 -12.68 21.05 -10.45
N LYS A 145 -11.84 21.16 -9.42
CA LYS A 145 -10.43 21.57 -9.56
C LYS A 145 -9.45 20.42 -9.87
N PHE A 146 -9.88 19.17 -9.75
CA PHE A 146 -9.00 18.01 -9.87
C PHE A 146 -9.05 17.38 -11.26
N TRP A 147 -7.89 16.93 -11.74
CA TRP A 147 -7.70 16.18 -12.98
C TRP A 147 -7.54 14.70 -12.67
N TYR A 148 -8.39 13.85 -13.22
CA TYR A 148 -8.35 12.41 -12.99
C TYR A 148 -7.60 11.68 -14.11
N TYR A 149 -6.61 10.87 -13.74
CA TYR A 149 -5.91 9.96 -14.63
C TYR A 149 -6.35 8.50 -14.35
N ALA A 150 -7.12 7.93 -15.28
CA ALA A 150 -7.73 6.62 -15.12
C ALA A 150 -6.70 5.49 -15.01
N ALA A 151 -5.61 5.56 -15.78
CA ALA A 151 -4.59 4.51 -15.84
C ALA A 151 -3.95 4.21 -14.48
N MET A 152 -3.85 5.21 -13.61
CA MET A 152 -3.32 5.07 -12.25
C MET A 152 -4.39 5.18 -11.14
N SER A 153 -5.64 5.43 -11.52
CA SER A 153 -6.74 5.77 -10.60
C SER A 153 -6.32 6.89 -9.62
N ALA A 154 -5.83 8.02 -10.14
CA ALA A 154 -5.34 9.14 -9.31
C ALA A 154 -5.88 10.49 -9.76
N TYR A 155 -6.01 11.39 -8.80
CA TYR A 155 -6.46 12.77 -9.01
C TYR A 155 -5.32 13.73 -8.76
N PHE A 156 -5.19 14.76 -9.58
CA PHE A 156 -4.17 15.78 -9.47
C PHE A 156 -4.84 17.12 -9.23
N ASP A 157 -4.37 17.88 -8.24
CA ASP A 157 -4.81 19.27 -8.05
C ASP A 157 -4.10 20.25 -9.00
N ASP A 158 -2.95 19.84 -9.56
CA ASP A 158 -2.21 20.59 -10.57
C ASP A 158 -2.33 19.99 -11.98
N ARG A 159 -2.65 20.86 -12.94
CA ARG A 159 -2.88 20.48 -14.33
C ARG A 159 -1.58 20.11 -15.07
N ASN A 160 -0.48 20.81 -14.79
CA ASN A 160 0.78 20.59 -15.47
C ASN A 160 1.40 19.29 -15.02
N HIS A 161 1.41 19.04 -13.71
CA HIS A 161 1.90 17.79 -13.13
C HIS A 161 1.11 16.56 -13.60
N TYR A 162 -0.22 16.72 -13.75
CA TYR A 162 -1.06 15.71 -14.39
C TYR A 162 -0.58 15.37 -15.82
N LYS A 163 -0.30 16.38 -16.65
CA LYS A 163 0.15 16.17 -18.03
C LYS A 163 1.54 15.52 -18.07
N GLU A 164 2.45 15.97 -17.23
CA GLU A 164 3.81 15.45 -17.14
C GLU A 164 3.81 13.98 -16.71
N THR A 165 3.11 13.67 -15.63
CA THR A 165 2.96 12.29 -15.14
C THR A 165 2.30 11.41 -16.20
N LYS A 166 1.24 11.88 -16.87
CA LYS A 166 0.56 11.14 -17.94
C LYS A 166 1.46 10.87 -19.13
N ARG A 167 2.33 11.81 -19.52
CA ARG A 167 3.34 11.59 -20.57
C ARG A 167 4.33 10.53 -20.12
N ALA A 168 4.91 10.68 -18.94
CA ALA A 168 5.93 9.76 -18.43
C ALA A 168 5.41 8.32 -18.25
N VAL A 169 4.15 8.15 -17.82
CA VAL A 169 3.50 6.84 -17.74
C VAL A 169 3.32 6.21 -19.11
N ARG A 170 2.90 6.99 -20.12
CA ARG A 170 2.77 6.49 -21.49
C ARG A 170 4.12 5.98 -22.02
N ASP A 171 5.16 6.80 -21.89
CA ASP A 171 6.51 6.46 -22.32
C ASP A 171 7.03 5.20 -21.59
N PHE A 172 6.71 5.06 -20.30
CA PHE A 172 7.05 3.87 -19.51
C PHE A 172 6.31 2.60 -20.00
N LEU A 173 5.00 2.69 -20.23
CA LEU A 173 4.18 1.56 -20.69
C LEU A 173 4.54 1.13 -22.12
N GLU A 174 4.88 2.07 -22.99
CA GLU A 174 5.37 1.77 -24.33
C GLU A 174 6.70 1.00 -24.28
N LYS A 175 7.63 1.42 -23.41
CA LYS A 175 8.89 0.70 -23.20
C LYS A 175 8.68 -0.70 -22.63
N GLN A 176 7.73 -0.89 -21.71
CA GLN A 176 7.42 -2.22 -21.17
C GLN A 176 6.85 -3.16 -22.23
N ARG A 177 6.03 -2.67 -23.16
CA ARG A 177 5.49 -3.47 -24.27
C ARG A 177 6.54 -3.83 -25.32
N ALA A 178 7.56 -3.00 -25.48
CA ALA A 178 8.65 -3.22 -26.41
C ALA A 178 9.71 -4.20 -25.90
N ALA A 179 9.71 -4.54 -24.60
CA ALA A 179 10.61 -5.53 -24.04
C ALA A 179 10.19 -6.94 -24.52
N PRO A 180 11.07 -7.72 -25.19
CA PRO A 180 10.77 -9.10 -25.57
C PRO A 180 10.47 -9.93 -24.33
N SER A 181 9.50 -10.85 -24.41
CA SER A 181 9.33 -11.88 -23.39
C SER A 181 10.64 -12.66 -23.23
N PRO A 182 11.08 -12.98 -22.00
CA PRO A 182 12.25 -13.84 -21.80
C PRO A 182 12.06 -15.15 -22.58
N PRO A 183 13.11 -15.68 -23.23
CA PRO A 183 13.03 -16.96 -23.91
C PRO A 183 12.59 -18.04 -22.90
N PRO A 184 11.81 -19.05 -23.34
CA PRO A 184 11.44 -20.15 -22.47
C PRO A 184 12.70 -20.79 -21.87
N PRO A 185 12.67 -21.25 -20.61
CA PRO A 185 13.80 -21.97 -20.03
C PRO A 185 14.12 -23.17 -20.94
N CYS A 186 15.39 -23.31 -21.31
CA CYS A 186 15.86 -24.48 -22.05
C CYS A 186 15.49 -25.74 -21.24
N PRO A 187 14.96 -26.81 -21.87
CA PRO A 187 14.76 -28.06 -21.17
C PRO A 187 16.12 -28.54 -20.64
N ASP A 188 16.19 -28.82 -19.35
CA ASP A 188 17.33 -29.49 -18.75
C ASP A 188 17.51 -30.84 -19.45
N ASP A 189 18.61 -31.01 -20.19
CA ASP A 189 19.00 -32.32 -20.70
C ASP A 189 19.36 -33.20 -19.49
N ASP A 190 18.45 -34.09 -19.14
CA ASP A 190 18.69 -35.21 -18.23
C ASP A 190 19.83 -36.05 -18.81
N VAL A 191 21.03 -35.89 -18.26
CA VAL A 191 22.18 -36.78 -18.52
C VAL A 191 21.81 -38.13 -17.93
N THR A 192 21.24 -39.00 -18.75
CA THR A 192 21.29 -40.44 -18.52
C THR A 192 22.73 -40.89 -18.73
N ASP A 193 23.44 -41.06 -17.61
CA ASP A 193 24.69 -41.80 -17.51
C ASP A 193 24.43 -43.28 -17.81
N GLU A 194 24.49 -43.68 -19.08
CA GLU A 194 24.69 -45.08 -19.47
C GLU A 194 25.42 -45.13 -20.82
N ASN A 195 26.76 -45.05 -20.80
CA ASN A 195 27.61 -45.82 -21.71
C ASN A 195 29.09 -45.78 -21.29
N LEU A 196 29.55 -46.76 -20.52
CA LEU A 196 30.97 -47.11 -20.47
C LEU A 196 31.14 -48.63 -20.59
N GLU A 197 31.49 -49.02 -21.80
CA GLU A 197 31.87 -50.35 -22.29
C GLU A 197 32.90 -51.07 -21.38
N ALA A 198 32.62 -52.32 -21.01
CA ALA A 198 33.65 -53.34 -20.72
C ALA A 198 33.09 -54.76 -20.89
N GLN A 199 33.37 -55.39 -22.04
CA GLN A 199 33.24 -56.85 -22.21
C GLN A 199 34.43 -57.60 -21.60
N PRO A 200 34.18 -58.79 -21.01
CA PRO A 200 35.08 -59.94 -21.17
C PRO A 200 34.34 -61.22 -21.64
N PRO A 201 35.07 -62.26 -22.12
CA PRO A 201 34.58 -63.20 -23.12
C PRO A 201 33.73 -64.36 -22.57
N ALA A 202 32.89 -64.90 -23.45
CA ALA A 202 31.94 -66.00 -23.17
C ALA A 202 32.63 -67.36 -22.93
N PRO A 203 32.15 -68.18 -21.98
CA PRO A 203 32.55 -69.57 -21.85
C PRO A 203 31.64 -70.53 -22.63
N HIS A 204 32.27 -71.59 -23.13
CA HIS A 204 31.72 -72.65 -24.00
C HIS A 204 30.54 -73.42 -23.38
N HIS A 205 29.48 -73.62 -24.17
CA HIS A 205 28.35 -74.51 -23.87
C HIS A 205 28.73 -76.00 -23.98
N PRO A 206 28.21 -76.89 -23.10
CA PRO A 206 28.13 -78.31 -23.39
C PRO A 206 26.82 -78.67 -24.09
N ARG A 207 26.95 -79.53 -25.11
CA ARG A 207 25.88 -80.21 -25.86
C ARG A 207 24.85 -80.87 -24.94
N ARG A 208 23.56 -80.75 -25.28
CA ARG A 208 22.57 -81.81 -25.03
C ARG A 208 21.71 -82.05 -26.27
N SER A 209 21.57 -83.33 -26.57
CA SER A 209 21.06 -83.95 -27.79
C SER A 209 19.55 -83.83 -27.96
N ALA A 210 19.12 -83.91 -29.23
CA ALA A 210 17.75 -84.13 -29.66
C ALA A 210 17.13 -85.42 -29.09
N PRO A 211 15.80 -85.57 -29.27
CA PRO A 211 15.35 -86.79 -29.93
C PRO A 211 14.52 -86.52 -31.18
N VAL A 212 14.55 -87.57 -31.98
CA VAL A 212 14.09 -87.80 -33.35
C VAL A 212 12.76 -88.58 -33.31
N CYS A 213 11.97 -88.45 -34.38
CA CYS A 213 10.85 -89.33 -34.84
C CYS A 213 9.54 -89.26 -34.02
N THR A 214 8.32 -89.42 -34.57
CA THR A 214 7.84 -89.97 -35.87
C THR A 214 6.32 -89.76 -35.97
N GLY A 215 5.77 -89.77 -37.19
CA GLY A 215 4.39 -90.21 -37.46
C GLY A 215 3.53 -89.22 -38.21
#